data_AF-A0A151K003-F1
#
_entry.id   AF-A0A151K003-F1
#
_cell.length_a   1.000
_cell.length_b   1.000
_cell.length_c   1.000
_cell.angle_alpha   90.00
_cell.angle_beta   90.00
_cell.angle_gamma   90.00
#
_symmetry.space_group_name_H-M   'P 1'
#
loop_
_entity.id
_entity.type
_entity.pdbx_description
1 polymer ?
#
loop_
_entity_poly.entity_id
_entity_poly.type
_entity_poly.pdbx_seq_one_letter_code
_entity_poly.pdbx_strand_id
1 'polypeptide(L)'
;MVRHIDTLVNTFNSFHSRLKFTNEIGRDRLDFLDISLIKKRNSLVKNWYHKPTFSGRYLNYFSRHPLCQKVGTIVGLIDRVLSLSHSICHQENFELIIKILLNNGYPLKLIFSEIKNRLSKKFKQWNDQDNTRTDKSTILSTDNNEDKINKFFTITFIPLISEKIKKFFKKDFLINMAYKGINNLRRFIRGYKDIHRKLSL
;
A
#
# COMPACT_ATOMS: atom_id res chain seq x y z
N MET A 1 -7.60 -9.44 -35.12
CA MET A 1 -7.15 -9.30 -33.72
C MET A 1 -8.01 -10.10 -32.75
N VAL A 2 -9.34 -9.87 -32.67
CA VAL A 2 -10.26 -10.60 -31.75
C VAL A 2 -10.18 -12.13 -31.91
N ARG A 3 -10.20 -12.65 -33.15
CA ARG A 3 -10.10 -14.10 -33.44
C ARG A 3 -8.86 -14.79 -32.87
N HIS A 4 -7.73 -14.08 -32.71
CA HIS A 4 -6.51 -14.68 -32.16
C HIS A 4 -6.56 -14.80 -30.63
N ILE A 5 -7.27 -13.89 -29.96
CA ILE A 5 -7.43 -13.92 -28.50
C ILE A 5 -8.29 -15.12 -28.10
N ASP A 6 -9.38 -15.38 -28.84
CA ASP A 6 -10.27 -16.51 -28.55
C ASP A 6 -9.55 -17.84 -28.75
N THR A 7 -8.75 -17.98 -29.82
CA THR A 7 -7.91 -19.17 -30.03
C THR A 7 -6.92 -19.37 -28.88
N LEU A 8 -6.31 -18.30 -28.39
CA LEU A 8 -5.36 -18.34 -27.27
C LEU A 8 -6.04 -18.77 -25.97
N VAL A 9 -7.21 -18.19 -25.65
CA VAL A 9 -8.00 -18.58 -24.46
C VAL A 9 -8.43 -20.04 -24.54
N ASN A 10 -8.90 -20.50 -25.70
CA ASN A 10 -9.31 -21.89 -25.90
C ASN A 10 -8.13 -22.86 -25.75
N THR A 11 -6.96 -22.51 -26.29
CA THR A 11 -5.73 -23.28 -26.13
C THR A 11 -5.32 -23.36 -24.66
N PHE A 12 -5.35 -22.25 -23.92
CA PHE A 12 -5.02 -22.28 -22.49
C PHE A 12 -6.03 -23.10 -21.67
N ASN A 13 -7.30 -23.04 -22.05
CA ASN A 13 -8.37 -23.78 -21.39
C ASN A 13 -8.40 -25.28 -21.67
N SER A 14 -7.64 -25.77 -22.65
CA SER A 14 -7.52 -27.20 -22.93
C SER A 14 -6.56 -27.93 -21.98
N PHE A 15 -5.59 -27.22 -21.36
CA PHE A 15 -4.57 -27.84 -20.50
C PHE A 15 -5.10 -28.42 -19.18
N HIS A 16 -6.18 -27.86 -18.61
CA HIS A 16 -6.73 -28.36 -17.35
C HIS A 16 -8.24 -28.15 -17.26
N SER A 17 -8.96 -29.16 -16.76
CA SER A 17 -10.43 -29.12 -16.66
C SER A 17 -10.94 -28.14 -15.60
N ARG A 18 -10.17 -27.93 -14.52
CA ARG A 18 -10.57 -27.08 -13.37
C ARG A 18 -9.98 -25.67 -13.37
N LEU A 19 -8.99 -25.38 -14.22
CA LEU A 19 -8.38 -24.06 -14.32
C LEU A 19 -8.82 -23.46 -15.66
N LYS A 20 -9.67 -22.44 -15.61
CA LYS A 20 -10.16 -21.75 -16.80
C LYS A 20 -9.73 -20.30 -16.80
N PHE A 21 -9.10 -19.90 -17.89
CA PHE A 21 -8.77 -18.54 -18.26
C PHE A 21 -9.98 -17.88 -18.91
N THR A 22 -10.15 -16.60 -18.60
CA THR A 22 -11.18 -15.73 -19.16
C THR A 22 -10.50 -14.54 -19.83
N ASN A 23 -11.07 -14.04 -20.92
CA ASN A 23 -10.70 -12.75 -21.49
C ASN A 23 -11.80 -11.72 -21.22
N GLU A 24 -11.40 -10.46 -21.14
CA GLU A 24 -12.31 -9.33 -21.07
C GLU A 24 -11.87 -8.30 -22.11
N ILE A 25 -12.81 -7.89 -22.97
CA ILE A 25 -12.56 -6.87 -24.00
C ILE A 25 -13.24 -5.59 -23.56
N GLY A 26 -12.46 -4.71 -22.93
CA GLY A 26 -12.89 -3.37 -22.58
C GLY A 26 -13.03 -2.49 -23.83
N ARG A 27 -14.07 -1.63 -23.88
CA ARG A 27 -14.22 -0.61 -24.92
C ARG A 27 -13.28 0.57 -24.64
N ASP A 28 -13.81 1.59 -23.98
CA ASP A 28 -13.04 2.77 -23.56
C ASP A 28 -12.50 2.63 -22.14
N ARG A 29 -12.88 1.57 -21.43
CA ARG A 29 -12.50 1.30 -20.05
C ARG A 29 -12.29 -0.19 -19.83
N LEU A 30 -11.24 -0.54 -19.09
CA LEU A 30 -10.96 -1.89 -18.64
C LEU A 30 -10.50 -1.84 -17.18
N ASP A 31 -11.17 -2.58 -16.30
CA ASP A 31 -10.86 -2.60 -14.87
C ASP A 31 -10.07 -3.87 -14.52
N PHE A 32 -8.91 -3.70 -13.87
CA PHE A 32 -8.08 -4.82 -13.42
C PHE A 32 -7.48 -4.54 -12.04
N LEU A 33 -7.76 -5.43 -11.08
CA LEU A 33 -7.38 -5.27 -9.67
C LEU A 33 -7.80 -3.91 -9.11
N ASP A 34 -6.83 -3.09 -8.70
CA ASP A 34 -7.03 -1.75 -8.12
C ASP A 34 -6.89 -0.63 -9.18
N ILE A 35 -6.84 -0.95 -10.47
CA ILE A 35 -6.60 0.04 -11.54
C ILE A 35 -7.72 -0.03 -12.58
N SER A 36 -8.20 1.14 -12.99
CA SER A 36 -9.01 1.31 -14.19
C SER A 36 -8.16 1.92 -15.30
N LEU A 37 -8.09 1.25 -16.44
CA LEU A 37 -7.43 1.75 -17.65
C LEU A 37 -8.50 2.40 -18.54
N ILE A 38 -8.39 3.70 -18.76
CA ILE A 38 -9.33 4.50 -19.52
C ILE A 38 -8.65 5.00 -20.79
N LYS A 39 -9.21 4.67 -21.94
CA LYS A 39 -8.76 5.17 -23.24
C LYS A 39 -9.30 6.58 -23.44
N LYS A 40 -8.42 7.58 -23.50
CA LYS A 40 -8.77 8.96 -23.87
C LYS A 40 -8.05 9.34 -25.16
N ARG A 41 -8.81 9.41 -26.27
CA ARG A 41 -8.25 9.67 -27.62
C ARG A 41 -7.12 8.68 -27.95
N ASN A 42 -5.88 9.16 -27.97
CA ASN A 42 -4.67 8.39 -28.23
C ASN A 42 -3.84 8.09 -26.96
N SER A 43 -4.34 8.39 -25.76
CA SER A 43 -3.64 8.11 -24.51
C SER A 43 -4.42 7.18 -23.59
N LEU A 44 -3.69 6.52 -22.70
CA LEU A 44 -4.22 5.66 -21.65
C LEU A 44 -4.10 6.39 -20.31
N VAL A 45 -5.24 6.63 -19.66
CA VAL A 45 -5.32 7.23 -18.34
C VAL A 45 -5.61 6.14 -17.33
N LYS A 46 -4.73 5.98 -16.34
CA LYS A 46 -4.97 5.09 -15.20
C LYS A 46 -5.72 5.83 -14.09
N ASN A 47 -6.69 5.17 -13.48
CA ASN A 47 -7.36 5.65 -12.27
C ASN A 47 -7.41 4.54 -11.21
N TRP A 48 -7.54 4.92 -9.94
CA TRP A 48 -7.70 3.98 -8.83
C TRP A 48 -9.11 3.39 -8.86
N TYR A 49 -9.21 2.08 -9.09
CA TYR A 49 -10.48 1.37 -9.19
C TYR A 49 -10.89 0.71 -7.88
N HIS A 50 -12.20 0.73 -7.62
CA HIS A 50 -12.84 0.00 -6.54
C HIS A 50 -13.94 -0.87 -7.11
N LYS A 51 -13.97 -2.14 -6.72
CA LYS A 51 -15.08 -3.03 -7.06
C LYS A 51 -16.41 -2.45 -6.52
N PRO A 52 -17.55 -2.71 -7.17
CA PRO A 52 -18.86 -2.24 -6.69
C PRO A 52 -19.19 -2.67 -5.25
N THR A 53 -18.59 -3.77 -4.79
CA THR A 53 -18.75 -4.30 -3.42
C THR A 53 -17.80 -3.65 -2.39
N PHE A 54 -17.06 -2.61 -2.77
CA PHE A 54 -16.11 -1.95 -1.89
C PHE A 54 -16.82 -1.23 -0.73
N SER A 55 -16.61 -1.73 0.49
CA SER A 55 -17.27 -1.20 1.68
C SER A 55 -16.66 0.09 2.25
N GLY A 56 -15.47 0.50 1.80
CA GLY A 56 -14.77 1.65 2.39
C GLY A 56 -14.33 1.45 3.86
N ARG A 57 -14.34 0.22 4.38
CA ARG A 57 -13.92 -0.08 5.76
C ARG A 57 -12.40 -0.18 5.85
N TYR A 58 -11.82 0.66 6.72
CA TYR A 58 -10.40 0.67 7.06
C TYR A 58 -10.24 0.53 8.58
N LEU A 59 -8.99 0.68 9.06
CA LEU A 59 -8.70 0.69 10.49
C LEU A 59 -9.49 1.82 11.17
N ASN A 60 -10.43 1.48 12.06
CA ASN A 60 -11.20 2.48 12.78
C ASN A 60 -10.28 3.31 13.71
N TYR A 61 -10.45 4.65 13.72
CA TYR A 61 -9.61 5.56 14.51
C TYR A 61 -9.72 5.34 16.03
N PHE A 62 -10.89 4.93 16.53
CA PHE A 62 -11.12 4.68 17.96
C PHE A 62 -10.68 3.27 18.40
N SER A 63 -10.21 2.44 17.47
CA SER A 63 -9.67 1.13 17.81
C SER A 63 -8.40 1.24 18.67
N ARG A 64 -8.12 0.20 19.45
CA ARG A 64 -6.92 0.09 20.32
C ARG A 64 -5.65 -0.25 19.54
N HIS A 65 -5.41 0.47 18.44
CA HIS A 65 -4.18 0.35 17.65
C HIS A 65 -3.27 1.57 17.90
N PRO A 66 -1.94 1.39 17.82
CA PRO A 66 -1.01 2.51 17.92
C PRO A 66 -1.27 3.59 16.88
N LEU A 67 -0.98 4.85 17.22
CA LEU A 67 -1.16 5.98 16.31
C LEU A 67 -0.37 5.80 15.00
N CYS A 68 0.82 5.19 15.04
CA CYS A 68 1.60 4.96 13.82
C CYS A 68 0.89 4.06 12.79
N GLN A 69 0.08 3.09 13.23
CA GLN A 69 -0.70 2.25 12.31
C GLN A 69 -1.90 3.01 11.72
N LYS A 70 -2.53 3.87 12.54
CA LYS A 70 -3.59 4.77 12.09
C LYS A 70 -3.07 5.75 11.04
N VAL A 71 -1.94 6.41 11.32
CA VAL A 71 -1.23 7.28 10.36
C VAL A 71 -0.80 6.50 9.12
N GLY A 72 -0.28 5.28 9.29
CA GLY A 72 0.09 4.40 8.18
C GLY A 72 -1.07 4.09 7.24
N THR A 73 -2.30 4.00 7.76
CA THR A 73 -3.51 3.84 6.94
C THR A 73 -3.75 5.07 6.04
N ILE A 74 -3.62 6.28 6.59
CA ILE A 74 -3.73 7.54 5.83
C ILE A 74 -2.65 7.61 4.76
N VAL A 75 -1.39 7.37 5.13
CA VAL A 75 -0.25 7.42 4.22
C VAL A 75 -0.39 6.40 3.09
N GLY A 76 -0.82 5.16 3.40
CA GLY A 76 -1.02 4.13 2.40
C GLY A 76 -2.13 4.47 1.39
N LEU A 77 -3.18 5.16 1.82
CA LEU A 77 -4.22 5.68 0.92
C LEU A 77 -3.67 6.78 0.00
N ILE A 78 -2.93 7.75 0.56
CA ILE A 78 -2.30 8.81 -0.23
C ILE A 78 -1.36 8.22 -1.28
N ASP A 79 -0.51 7.25 -0.89
CA ASP A 79 0.42 6.60 -1.80
C ASP A 79 -0.29 5.84 -2.92
N ARG A 80 -1.46 5.23 -2.65
CA ARG A 80 -2.29 4.60 -3.69
C ARG A 80 -2.79 5.62 -4.70
N VAL A 81 -3.30 6.76 -4.26
CA VAL A 81 -3.74 7.84 -5.16
C VAL A 81 -2.58 8.25 -6.08
N LEU A 82 -1.42 8.55 -5.49
CA LEU A 82 -0.25 9.02 -6.24
C LEU A 82 0.33 7.96 -7.19
N SER A 83 0.30 6.68 -6.80
CA SER A 83 0.91 5.59 -7.56
C SER A 83 0.00 5.02 -8.65
N LEU A 84 -1.29 4.85 -8.34
CA LEU A 84 -2.25 4.12 -9.18
C LEU A 84 -3.04 5.02 -10.12
N SER A 85 -3.13 6.32 -9.84
CA SER A 85 -3.94 7.24 -10.64
C SER A 85 -3.13 8.35 -11.32
N HIS A 86 -3.60 8.79 -12.48
CA HIS A 86 -3.05 9.93 -13.19
C HIS A 86 -3.41 11.23 -12.46
N SER A 87 -2.57 12.27 -12.58
CA SER A 87 -2.76 13.59 -11.96
C SER A 87 -4.15 14.21 -12.15
N ILE A 88 -4.77 13.98 -13.31
CA ILE A 88 -6.11 14.47 -13.65
C ILE A 88 -7.18 13.88 -12.72
N CYS A 89 -6.96 12.68 -12.20
CA CYS A 89 -7.87 11.97 -11.30
C CYS A 89 -7.50 12.16 -9.82
N HIS A 90 -6.42 12.89 -9.49
CA HIS A 90 -5.96 13.01 -8.11
C HIS A 90 -6.97 13.73 -7.23
N GLN A 91 -7.60 14.79 -7.72
CA GLN A 91 -8.58 15.54 -6.94
C GLN A 91 -9.74 14.65 -6.46
N GLU A 92 -10.43 13.98 -7.39
CA GLU A 92 -11.54 13.06 -7.09
C GLU A 92 -11.11 11.94 -6.12
N ASN A 93 -9.91 11.39 -6.31
CA ASN A 93 -9.38 10.36 -5.43
C ASN A 93 -9.02 10.87 -4.04
N PHE A 94 -8.53 12.11 -3.92
CA PHE A 94 -8.26 12.74 -2.62
C PHE A 94 -9.57 13.01 -1.85
N GLU A 95 -10.60 13.49 -2.54
CA GLU A 95 -11.94 13.67 -1.96
C GLU A 95 -12.50 12.32 -1.45
N LEU A 96 -12.33 11.26 -2.26
CA LEU A 96 -12.71 9.90 -1.88
C LEU A 96 -12.00 9.42 -0.61
N ILE A 97 -10.67 9.53 -0.52
CA ILE A 97 -9.95 9.07 0.68
C ILE A 97 -10.32 9.88 1.91
N ILE A 98 -10.58 11.18 1.78
CA ILE A 98 -11.02 12.04 2.89
C ILE A 98 -12.37 11.54 3.42
N LYS A 99 -13.34 11.30 2.51
CA LYS A 99 -14.65 10.75 2.87
C LYS A 99 -14.52 9.39 3.57
N ILE A 100 -13.71 8.49 3.01
CA ILE A 100 -13.45 7.17 3.60
C ILE A 100 -12.87 7.31 5.02
N LEU A 101 -11.85 8.14 5.21
CA LEU A 101 -11.19 8.32 6.51
C LEU A 101 -12.14 8.93 7.54
N LEU A 102 -12.95 9.92 7.17
CA LEU A 102 -13.98 10.48 8.04
C LEU A 102 -15.00 9.43 8.47
N ASN A 103 -15.47 8.59 7.54
CA ASN A 103 -16.39 7.49 7.86
C ASN A 103 -15.76 6.43 8.77
N ASN A 104 -14.43 6.33 8.83
CA ASN A 104 -13.69 5.46 9.75
C ASN A 104 -13.28 6.17 11.07
N GLY A 105 -13.80 7.38 11.31
CA GLY A 105 -13.64 8.12 12.56
C GLY A 105 -12.36 8.96 12.67
N TYR A 106 -11.62 9.16 11.58
CA TYR A 106 -10.37 9.92 11.62
C TYR A 106 -10.62 11.42 11.77
N PRO A 107 -9.88 12.13 12.66
CA PRO A 107 -10.00 13.57 12.81
C PRO A 107 -9.55 14.32 11.55
N LEU A 108 -10.37 15.27 11.08
CA LEU A 108 -10.11 16.04 9.86
C LEU A 108 -8.74 16.75 9.89
N LYS A 109 -8.37 17.34 11.03
CA LYS A 109 -7.07 17.98 11.24
C LYS A 109 -5.89 17.03 10.99
N LEU A 110 -6.01 15.78 11.47
CA LEU A 110 -4.98 14.75 11.28
C LEU A 110 -4.88 14.33 9.81
N ILE A 111 -6.02 14.17 9.12
CA ILE A 111 -6.06 13.81 7.70
C ILE A 111 -5.29 14.86 6.88
N PHE A 112 -5.63 16.14 7.01
CA PHE A 112 -4.98 17.20 6.24
C PHE A 112 -3.50 17.38 6.60
N SER A 113 -3.13 17.24 7.87
CA SER A 113 -1.72 17.33 8.26
C SER A 113 -0.90 16.22 7.62
N GLU A 114 -1.41 14.99 7.59
CA GLU A 114 -0.70 13.87 6.97
C GLU A 114 -0.66 13.96 5.45
N ILE A 115 -1.71 14.45 4.79
CA ILE A 115 -1.70 14.75 3.35
C ILE A 115 -0.57 15.74 3.02
N LYS A 116 -0.52 16.88 3.72
CA LYS A 116 0.51 17.91 3.52
C LYS A 116 1.93 17.35 3.77
N ASN A 117 2.10 16.61 4.86
CA ASN A 117 3.38 16.02 5.23
C ASN A 117 3.85 14.96 4.20
N ARG A 118 2.93 14.14 3.68
CA ARG A 118 3.28 13.09 2.72
C ARG A 118 3.61 13.66 1.35
N LEU A 119 2.80 14.61 0.86
CA LEU A 119 3.03 15.28 -0.41
C LEU A 119 4.36 16.03 -0.41
N SER A 120 4.63 16.85 0.60
CA SER A 120 5.91 17.57 0.71
C SER A 120 7.13 16.64 0.70
N LYS A 121 7.05 15.48 1.37
CA LYS A 121 8.11 14.46 1.31
C LYS A 121 8.27 13.85 -0.07
N LYS A 122 7.17 13.53 -0.76
CA LYS A 122 7.20 12.97 -2.12
C LYS A 122 7.80 13.94 -3.13
N PHE A 123 7.45 15.22 -3.06
CA PHE A 123 8.02 16.25 -3.93
C PHE A 123 9.53 16.42 -3.72
N LYS A 124 9.99 16.43 -2.47
CA LYS A 124 11.44 16.46 -2.18
C LYS A 124 12.16 15.26 -2.79
N GLN A 125 11.64 14.06 -2.58
CA GLN A 125 12.22 12.82 -3.12
C GLN A 125 12.30 12.82 -4.65
N TRP A 126 11.31 13.39 -5.35
CA TRP A 126 11.35 13.50 -6.81
C TRP A 126 12.42 14.48 -7.28
N ASN A 127 12.53 15.65 -6.65
CA ASN A 127 13.56 16.62 -6.98
C ASN A 127 14.99 16.07 -6.74
N ASP A 128 15.20 15.32 -5.66
CA ASP A 128 16.49 14.72 -5.34
C ASP A 128 16.89 13.63 -6.37
N GLN A 129 15.91 12.90 -6.92
CA GLN A 129 16.15 11.89 -7.96
C GLN A 129 16.52 12.50 -9.32
N ASP A 130 16.01 13.67 -9.65
CA ASP A 130 16.32 14.34 -10.92
C ASP A 130 17.72 14.98 -10.90
N ASN A 131 18.15 15.50 -9.74
CA ASN A 131 19.51 16.02 -9.57
C ASN A 131 20.57 14.91 -9.67
N THR A 132 20.34 13.75 -9.05
CA THR A 132 21.27 12.61 -9.08
C THR A 132 21.33 11.85 -10.42
N ARG A 133 20.38 12.09 -11.34
CA ARG A 133 20.43 11.54 -12.70
C ARG A 133 21.27 12.38 -13.66
N THR A 134 21.51 13.65 -13.33
CA THR A 134 22.31 14.56 -14.16
C THR A 134 23.81 14.40 -13.90
N ASP A 135 24.19 13.93 -12.71
CA ASP A 135 25.58 13.66 -12.31
C ASP A 135 25.94 12.15 -12.33
N LYS A 136 25.66 11.46 -13.44
CA LYS A 136 26.02 10.03 -13.60
C LYS A 136 27.28 9.77 -14.43
N SER A 137 28.10 10.80 -14.66
CA SER A 137 29.51 10.60 -14.97
C SER A 137 30.34 11.09 -13.80
N THR A 138 31.14 10.17 -13.25
CA THR A 138 32.18 10.35 -12.22
C THR A 138 31.76 10.04 -10.78
N ILE A 139 32.52 9.09 -10.22
CA ILE A 139 32.74 8.76 -8.81
C ILE A 139 31.83 7.67 -8.20
N LEU A 140 32.29 6.42 -8.37
CA LEU A 140 32.22 5.43 -7.30
C LEU A 140 33.05 5.95 -6.12
N SER A 141 32.39 6.41 -5.07
CA SER A 141 33.03 6.61 -3.76
C SER A 141 32.23 5.87 -2.71
N THR A 142 32.86 4.80 -2.25
CA THR A 142 32.72 4.07 -1.00
C THR A 142 32.21 4.95 0.14
N ASP A 143 30.97 4.74 0.56
CA ASP A 143 30.43 5.36 1.76
C ASP A 143 30.52 4.35 2.91
N ASN A 144 31.60 4.47 3.68
CA ASN A 144 31.80 3.78 4.95
C ASN A 144 30.83 4.35 6.00
N ASN A 145 29.55 4.00 5.90
CA ASN A 145 28.65 4.10 7.04
C ASN A 145 28.73 2.77 7.78
N GLU A 146 29.48 2.72 8.88
CA GLU A 146 29.35 1.63 9.84
C GLU A 146 27.86 1.49 10.18
N ASP A 147 27.26 0.38 9.74
CA ASP A 147 25.87 0.03 9.95
C ASP A 147 25.59 0.02 11.46
N LYS A 148 25.08 1.13 12.00
CA LYS A 148 24.49 1.17 13.33
C LYS A 148 23.32 0.18 13.30
N ILE A 149 23.56 -1.04 13.77
CA ILE A 149 22.55 -2.09 13.85
C ILE A 149 21.50 -1.63 14.86
N ASN A 150 20.47 -0.98 14.34
CA ASN A 150 19.29 -0.58 15.07
C ASN A 150 18.59 -1.84 15.60
N LYS A 151 18.80 -2.17 16.88
CA LYS A 151 18.17 -3.35 17.50
C LYS A 151 16.69 -3.07 17.74
N PHE A 152 15.82 -3.95 17.28
CA PHE A 152 14.39 -3.83 17.50
C PHE A 152 13.94 -4.74 18.65
N PHE A 153 13.10 -4.20 19.53
CA PHE A 153 12.32 -5.02 20.47
C PHE A 153 10.84 -4.77 20.26
N THR A 154 10.04 -5.81 20.48
CA THR A 154 8.60 -5.77 20.23
C THR A 154 7.85 -5.83 21.54
N ILE A 155 6.89 -4.92 21.73
CA ILE A 155 5.98 -4.97 22.86
C ILE A 155 4.53 -5.03 22.40
N THR A 156 3.71 -5.63 23.24
CA THR A 156 2.25 -5.59 23.08
C THR A 156 1.75 -4.15 23.20
N PHE A 157 0.95 -3.70 22.24
CA PHE A 157 0.36 -2.36 22.35
C PHE A 157 -0.74 -2.34 23.41
N ILE A 158 -0.48 -1.60 24.49
CA ILE A 158 -1.45 -1.28 25.52
C ILE A 158 -1.53 0.25 25.59
N PRO A 159 -2.69 0.87 25.32
CA PRO A 159 -2.84 2.32 25.37
C PRO A 159 -2.31 2.90 26.69
N LEU A 160 -1.72 4.09 26.65
CA LEU A 160 -1.07 4.79 27.77
C LEU A 160 0.24 4.13 28.26
N ILE A 161 0.23 2.82 28.53
CA ILE A 161 1.40 2.10 29.07
C ILE A 161 2.49 2.02 28.01
N SER A 162 2.18 1.40 26.86
CA SER A 162 3.15 1.21 25.78
C SER A 162 3.63 2.54 25.17
N GLU A 163 2.86 3.61 25.31
CA GLU A 163 3.25 4.96 24.91
C GLU A 163 4.24 5.60 25.90
N LYS A 164 4.02 5.43 27.21
CA LYS A 164 4.99 5.85 28.25
C LYS A 164 6.31 5.12 28.08
N ILE A 165 6.28 3.81 27.87
CA ILE A 165 7.48 3.01 27.62
C ILE A 165 8.17 3.52 26.34
N LYS A 166 7.45 3.78 25.25
CA LYS A 166 8.05 4.35 24.03
C LYS A 166 8.70 5.70 24.26
N LYS A 167 8.09 6.58 25.06
CA LYS A 167 8.67 7.89 25.41
C LYS A 167 9.97 7.74 26.21
N PHE A 168 10.04 6.75 27.10
CA PHE A 168 11.25 6.45 27.86
C PHE A 168 12.42 6.05 26.93
N PHE A 169 12.20 5.06 26.07
CA PHE A 169 13.22 4.58 25.12
C PHE A 169 13.49 5.52 23.95
N LYS A 170 12.70 6.58 23.73
CA LYS A 170 12.96 7.58 22.67
C LYS A 170 14.30 8.32 22.88
N LYS A 171 14.83 8.32 24.11
CA LYS A 171 16.12 8.90 24.45
C LYS A 171 17.31 8.01 24.04
N ASP A 172 17.06 6.70 23.85
CA ASP A 172 18.10 5.74 23.50
C ASP A 172 18.20 5.59 21.98
N PHE A 173 19.37 5.90 21.42
CA PHE A 173 19.60 5.84 19.96
C PHE A 173 19.88 4.42 19.43
N LEU A 174 20.06 3.44 20.32
CA LEU A 174 20.47 2.08 19.95
C LEU A 174 19.30 1.10 19.80
N ILE A 175 18.14 1.43 20.37
CA ILE A 175 17.02 0.50 20.53
C ILE A 175 15.74 1.09 19.96
N ASN A 176 15.18 0.43 18.95
CA ASN A 176 13.90 0.79 18.36
C ASN A 176 12.78 -0.09 18.90
N MET A 177 11.65 0.53 19.23
CA MET A 177 10.46 -0.18 19.70
C MET A 177 9.44 -0.40 18.58
N ALA A 178 9.01 -1.65 18.42
CA ALA A 178 7.89 -2.06 17.58
C ALA A 178 6.67 -2.49 18.43
N TYR A 179 5.48 -2.36 17.85
CA TYR A 179 4.23 -2.76 18.48
C TYR A 179 3.67 -4.05 17.89
N LYS A 180 3.19 -4.94 18.75
CA LYS A 180 2.44 -6.15 18.39
C LYS A 180 1.00 -6.05 18.87
N GLY A 181 0.06 -6.43 18.00
CA GLY A 181 -1.35 -6.52 18.35
C GLY A 181 -1.64 -7.74 19.24
N ILE A 182 -2.52 -7.54 20.23
CA ILE A 182 -3.01 -8.61 21.13
C ILE A 182 -3.95 -9.54 20.37
N ASN A 183 -4.87 -8.94 19.62
CA ASN A 183 -5.94 -9.66 18.93
C ASN A 183 -5.46 -10.09 17.55
N ASN A 184 -4.90 -11.29 17.46
CA ASN A 184 -4.65 -11.92 16.17
C ASN A 184 -5.76 -12.93 15.86
N LEU A 185 -6.15 -12.99 14.58
CA LEU A 185 -7.18 -13.93 14.13
C LEU A 185 -6.67 -15.37 14.05
N ARG A 186 -5.40 -15.65 14.41
CA ARG A 186 -4.82 -17.01 14.34
C ARG A 186 -5.56 -18.02 15.20
N ARG A 187 -6.24 -17.57 16.26
CA ARG A 187 -7.09 -18.43 17.08
C ARG A 187 -8.39 -18.83 16.37
N PHE A 188 -8.93 -17.95 15.52
CA PHE A 188 -10.24 -18.11 14.88
C PHE A 188 -10.14 -18.62 13.43
N ILE A 189 -9.10 -18.18 12.71
CA ILE A 189 -8.81 -18.55 11.32
C ILE A 189 -7.57 -19.44 11.35
N ARG A 190 -7.80 -20.76 11.38
CA ARG A 190 -6.77 -21.79 11.23
C ARG A 190 -7.02 -22.52 9.90
N GLY A 191 -5.95 -22.74 9.11
CA GLY A 191 -5.94 -23.77 8.07
C GLY A 191 -6.51 -23.42 6.69
N TYR A 192 -5.80 -22.59 5.90
CA TYR A 192 -6.10 -22.45 4.45
C TYR A 192 -4.87 -22.45 3.54
N LYS A 193 -3.67 -22.59 4.10
CA LYS A 193 -2.48 -22.76 3.28
C LYS A 193 -2.14 -24.24 3.26
N ASP A 194 -1.98 -24.80 2.06
CA ASP A 194 -1.58 -26.18 1.89
C ASP A 194 -0.37 -26.46 2.78
N ILE A 195 -0.51 -27.48 3.63
CA ILE A 195 0.62 -28.00 4.37
C ILE A 195 1.53 -28.59 3.29
N HIS A 196 2.61 -27.90 2.93
CA HIS A 196 3.65 -28.51 2.14
C HIS A 196 4.14 -29.73 2.92
N ARG A 197 3.77 -30.93 2.47
CA ARG A 197 4.50 -32.13 2.86
C ARG A 197 5.94 -31.85 2.46
N LYS A 198 6.84 -31.81 3.45
CA LYS A 198 8.27 -31.91 3.17
C LYS A 198 8.42 -33.15 2.31
N LEU A 199 8.82 -32.97 1.05
CA LEU A 199 9.26 -34.08 0.24
C LEU A 199 10.44 -34.69 1.00
N SER A 200 10.23 -35.87 1.57
CA SER A 200 11.32 -36.73 1.97
C SER A 200 12.01 -37.14 0.68
N LEU A 201 13.15 -36.49 0.39
CA LEU A 201 14.18 -37.08 -0.45
C LEU A 201 14.77 -38.29 0.26
#